data_AF-A0AAQ4EC71-F1
#
_entry.id   AF-A0AAQ4EC71-F1
#
_cell.length_a   1.000
_cell.length_b   1.000
_cell.length_c   1.000
_cell.angle_alpha   90.00
_cell.angle_beta   90.00
_cell.angle_gamma   90.00
#
_symmetry.space_group_name_H-M   'P 1'
#
loop_
_entity.id
_entity.type
_entity.pdbx_description
1 polymer ?
#
loop_
_entity_poly.entity_id
_entity_poly.type
_entity_poly.pdbx_seq_one_letter_code
_entity_poly.pdbx_strand_id
1 'polypeptide(L)'
;MSFDLGLEPALFGNASAVRRFVRRVDAAFDLVMVADRINESLVLLRHLLCWDVDDVVVFKHNARQPDYALWVWRSLQNDAF
;
A
#
# COMPACT_ATOMS: atom_id res chain seq x y z
N MET A 1 8.69 -1.85 -0.95
CA MET A 1 8.19 -2.51 -2.18
C MET A 1 9.26 -2.66 -3.26
N SER A 2 9.87 -1.58 -3.79
CA SER A 2 10.91 -1.74 -4.83
C SER A 2 12.11 -2.58 -4.36
N PHE A 3 12.52 -2.38 -3.10
CA PHE A 3 13.53 -3.21 -2.43
C PHE A 3 13.13 -4.69 -2.39
N ASP A 4 11.92 -4.98 -1.89
CA ASP A 4 11.40 -6.34 -1.74
C ASP A 4 11.27 -7.08 -3.08
N LEU A 5 11.02 -6.32 -4.16
CA LEU A 5 10.92 -6.81 -5.54
C LEU A 5 12.28 -6.86 -6.26
N GLY A 6 13.39 -6.62 -5.55
CA GLY A 6 14.75 -6.83 -6.05
C GLY A 6 15.40 -5.64 -6.75
N LEU A 7 14.93 -4.40 -6.53
CA LEU A 7 15.69 -3.21 -6.91
C LEU A 7 16.74 -2.90 -5.85
N GLU A 8 18.01 -2.87 -6.25
CA GLU A 8 19.13 -2.50 -5.37
C GLU A 8 18.97 -1.07 -4.83
N PRO A 9 19.10 -0.82 -3.51
CA PRO A 9 18.99 0.52 -2.91
C PRO A 9 19.89 1.57 -3.54
N ALA A 10 21.10 1.19 -3.95
CA ALA A 10 22.04 2.07 -4.64
C ALA A 10 21.49 2.65 -5.96
N LEU A 11 20.47 2.02 -6.55
CA LEU A 11 19.86 2.42 -7.81
C LEU A 11 18.58 3.26 -7.64
N PHE A 12 18.14 3.54 -6.41
CA PHE A 12 16.88 4.27 -6.18
C PHE A 12 16.89 5.69 -6.76
N GLY A 13 18.04 6.37 -6.74
CA GLY A 13 18.21 7.69 -7.37
C GLY A 13 18.39 7.66 -8.88
N ASN A 14 18.59 6.47 -9.48
CA ASN A 14 18.82 6.34 -10.92
C ASN A 14 17.49 6.17 -11.66
N ALA A 15 16.99 7.28 -12.23
CA ALA A 15 15.72 7.30 -12.95
C ALA A 15 15.62 6.28 -14.09
N SER A 16 16.73 5.96 -14.77
CA SER A 16 16.74 4.96 -15.85
C SER A 16 16.63 3.54 -15.32
N ALA A 17 17.29 3.24 -14.19
CA ALA A 17 17.14 1.95 -13.51
C ALA A 17 15.72 1.78 -12.97
N VAL A 18 15.15 2.81 -12.35
CA VAL A 18 13.76 2.81 -11.84
C VAL A 18 12.77 2.57 -12.97
N ARG A 19 12.88 3.29 -14.10
CA ARG A 19 11.99 3.06 -15.26
C ARG A 19 12.09 1.63 -15.80
N ARG A 20 13.29 1.08 -15.88
CA ARG A 20 13.49 -0.31 -16.32
C ARG A 20 12.85 -1.28 -15.33
N PHE A 21 13.00 -1.04 -14.04
CA PHE A 21 12.39 -1.82 -12.98
C PHE A 21 10.86 -1.79 -13.08
N VAL A 22 10.26 -0.61 -13.24
CA VAL A 22 8.80 -0.46 -13.42
C VAL A 22 8.31 -1.29 -14.61
N ARG A 23 8.99 -1.22 -15.77
CA ARG A 23 8.65 -2.04 -16.94
C ARG A 23 8.73 -3.54 -16.69
N ARG A 24 9.69 -4.00 -15.86
CA ARG A 24 9.80 -5.41 -15.50
C ARG A 24 8.64 -5.85 -14.59
N VAL A 25 8.27 -5.00 -13.64
CA VAL A 25 7.13 -5.27 -12.74
C VAL A 25 5.83 -5.32 -13.54
N ASP A 26 5.63 -4.35 -14.44
CA ASP A 26 4.46 -4.28 -15.33
C ASP A 26 4.33 -5.52 -16.24
N ALA A 27 5.45 -6.06 -16.71
CA ALA A 27 5.46 -7.30 -17.50
C ALA A 27 5.24 -8.58 -16.68
N ALA A 28 5.43 -8.53 -15.35
CA ALA A 28 5.39 -9.70 -14.47
C ALA A 28 4.06 -9.84 -13.72
N PHE A 29 3.34 -8.74 -13.49
CA PHE A 29 2.10 -8.72 -12.72
C PHE A 29 1.00 -8.02 -13.51
N ASP A 30 -0.18 -8.65 -13.60
CA ASP A 30 -1.35 -8.04 -14.22
C ASP A 30 -1.92 -6.85 -13.41
N LEU A 31 -1.69 -6.84 -12.09
CA LEU A 31 -2.12 -5.77 -11.20
C LEU A 31 -1.18 -5.63 -9.99
N VAL A 32 -0.77 -4.39 -9.72
CA VAL A 32 -0.07 -4.00 -8.49
C VAL A 32 -0.96 -3.04 -7.70
N MET A 33 -1.33 -3.44 -6.49
CA MET A 33 -2.21 -2.66 -5.62
C MET A 33 -1.44 -1.68 -4.73
N VAL A 34 -2.07 -0.54 -4.41
CA VAL A 34 -1.50 0.50 -3.54
C VAL A 34 -2.17 0.46 -2.17
N ALA A 35 -1.39 0.26 -1.11
CA ALA A 35 -1.91 0.11 0.25
C ALA A 35 -2.77 1.31 0.71
N ASP A 36 -2.34 2.54 0.41
CA ASP A 36 -3.08 3.77 0.77
C ASP A 36 -4.37 3.97 -0.04
N ARG A 37 -4.55 3.22 -1.13
CA ARG A 37 -5.75 3.23 -1.98
C ARG A 37 -6.28 1.81 -2.18
N ILE A 38 -6.34 1.06 -1.09
CA ILE A 38 -6.69 -0.36 -1.15
C ILE A 38 -8.12 -0.55 -1.65
N ASN A 39 -9.05 0.35 -1.31
CA ASN A 39 -10.44 0.26 -1.75
C ASN A 39 -10.55 0.39 -3.28
N GLU A 40 -9.90 1.39 -3.86
CA GLU A 40 -9.85 1.58 -5.32
C GLU A 40 -9.09 0.44 -6.01
N SER A 41 -8.01 -0.05 -5.38
CA SER A 41 -7.25 -1.20 -5.89
C SER A 41 -8.07 -2.48 -5.92
N LEU A 42 -8.95 -2.70 -4.94
CA LEU A 42 -9.84 -3.87 -4.89
C LEU A 42 -10.93 -3.81 -5.95
N VAL A 43 -11.40 -2.62 -6.33
CA VAL A 43 -12.31 -2.47 -7.48
C VAL A 43 -11.63 -2.93 -8.76
N LEU A 44 -10.36 -2.57 -8.96
CA LEU A 44 -9.57 -3.03 -10.11
C LEU A 44 -9.35 -4.56 -10.08
N LEU A 45 -9.01 -5.11 -8.91
CA LEU A 45 -8.82 -6.55 -8.73
C LEU A 45 -10.11 -7.33 -9.03
N ARG A 46 -11.26 -6.85 -8.53
CA ARG A 46 -12.57 -7.43 -8.81
C ARG A 46 -12.83 -7.51 -10.31
N HIS A 47 -12.58 -6.41 -11.04
CA HIS A 47 -12.76 -6.40 -12.50
C HIS A 47 -11.81 -7.37 -13.21
N LEU A 48 -10.54 -7.42 -12.79
CA LEU A 48 -9.53 -8.31 -13.37
C LEU A 48 -9.92 -9.80 -13.21
N LEU A 49 -10.51 -10.18 -12.07
CA LEU A 49 -10.89 -11.56 -11.77
C LEU A 49 -12.34 -11.90 -12.16
N CYS A 50 -13.08 -10.93 -12.71
CA CYS A 50 -14.51 -11.05 -13.01
C CYS A 50 -15.34 -11.49 -11.78
N TRP A 51 -14.99 -10.97 -10.60
CA TRP A 51 -15.67 -11.29 -9.35
C TRP A 51 -16.91 -10.42 -9.12
N ASP A 52 -17.88 -10.97 -8.39
CA ASP A 52 -18.95 -10.17 -7.82
C ASP A 52 -18.47 -9.44 -6.56
N VAL A 53 -19.21 -8.41 -6.15
CA VAL A 53 -18.81 -7.59 -5.00
C VAL A 53 -18.78 -8.43 -3.72
N ASP A 54 -19.70 -9.40 -3.62
CA ASP A 54 -19.84 -10.27 -2.46
C ASP A 54 -18.67 -11.26 -2.31
N ASP A 55 -17.88 -11.48 -3.37
CA ASP A 55 -16.69 -12.35 -3.34
C ASP A 55 -15.45 -11.64 -2.75
N VAL A 56 -15.50 -10.32 -2.58
CA VAL A 56 -14.36 -9.51 -2.12
C VAL A 56 -14.39 -9.33 -0.60
N VAL A 57 -13.69 -10.19 0.14
CA VAL A 57 -13.57 -10.10 1.60
C VAL A 57 -12.26 -9.42 2.01
N VAL A 58 -12.35 -8.36 2.84
CA VAL A 58 -11.20 -7.55 3.25
C VAL A 58 -11.12 -7.47 4.77
N PHE A 59 -9.93 -7.75 5.32
CA PHE A 59 -9.64 -7.56 6.74
C PHE A 59 -8.73 -6.35 6.95
N LYS A 60 -9.08 -5.49 7.92
CA LYS A 60 -8.22 -4.36 8.34
C LYS A 60 -7.11 -4.86 9.27
N HIS A 61 -6.10 -5.52 8.71
CA HIS A 61 -5.04 -6.15 9.50
C HIS A 61 -3.93 -5.17 9.95
N ASN A 62 -3.73 -4.06 9.22
CA ASN A 62 -2.68 -3.06 9.50
C ASN A 62 -3.24 -1.69 9.91
N ALA A 63 -4.48 -1.65 10.43
CA ALA A 63 -5.03 -0.40 10.95
C ALA A 63 -4.28 -0.01 12.23
N ARG A 64 -3.79 1.24 12.30
CA ARG A 64 -3.31 1.80 13.57
C ARG A 64 -4.44 1.76 14.58
N GLN A 65 -4.13 1.37 15.81
CA GLN A 65 -5.13 1.31 16.88
C GLN A 65 -5.76 2.70 17.06
N PRO A 66 -7.10 2.81 17.07
CA PRO A 66 -7.78 4.09 17.25
C PRO A 66 -7.41 4.75 18.59
N ASP A 67 -7.11 3.93 19.60
CA ASP A 67 -6.71 4.37 20.93
C ASP A 67 -5.38 5.11 20.94
N TYR A 68 -4.53 4.93 19.92
CA TYR A 68 -3.28 5.68 19.80
C TYR A 68 -3.55 7.18 19.57
N ALA A 69 -4.56 7.52 18.76
CA ALA A 69 -4.94 8.91 18.55
C ALA A 69 -5.52 9.52 19.83
N LEU A 70 -6.39 8.79 20.54
CA LEU A 70 -6.94 9.22 21.83
C LEU A 70 -5.86 9.36 22.90
N TRP A 71 -4.88 8.46 22.93
CA TRP A 71 -3.73 8.53 23.83
C TRP A 71 -2.87 9.76 23.54
N VAL A 72 -2.52 10.02 22.27
CA VAL A 72 -1.78 11.22 21.87
C VAL A 72 -2.55 12.49 22.24
N TRP A 73 -3.86 12.56 21.95
CA TRP A 73 -4.68 13.70 22.34
C TRP A 73 -4.73 13.92 23.85
N ARG A 74 -4.86 12.85 24.63
CA ARG A 74 -4.84 12.92 26.11
C ARG A 74 -3.48 13.33 26.65
N SER A 75 -2.38 12.84 26.07
CA SER A 75 -1.03 13.23 26.46
C SER A 75 -0.76 14.70 26.15
N LEU A 76 -1.17 15.20 24.97
CA LEU A 76 -1.05 16.61 24.61
C LEU A 76 -1.90 17.54 25.48
N GLN A 77 -3.02 17.06 26.04
CA GLN A 77 -3.82 17.81 27.02
C GLN A 77 -3.18 17.79 28.43
N ASN A 78 -2.44 16.74 28.78
CA ASN A 78 -1.73 16.63 30.05
C ASN A 78 -0.38 17.35 30.07
N ASP A 79 0.26 17.56 28.91
CA ASP A 79 1.50 18.34 28.76
C ASP A 79 1.25 19.86 28.70
N ALA A 80 -0.01 20.29 28.80
CA ALA A 80 -0.42 21.68 28.81
C ALA A 80 -0.82 22.15 30.23
N PHE A 81 0.00 21.91 31.25
CA PHE A 81 0.09 22.67 32.52
C PHE A 81 1.43 22.43 33.21
#